data_AF-A0A7S0AD90-F1
#
_entry.id   AF-A0A7S0AD90-F1
#
_cell.length_a   1.000
_cell.length_b   1.000
_cell.length_c   1.000
_cell.angle_alpha   90.00
_cell.angle_beta   90.00
_cell.angle_gamma   90.00
#
_symmetry.space_group_name_H-M   'P 1'
#
loop_
_entity.id
_entity.type
_entity.pdbx_description
1 polymer ?
#
loop_
_entity_poly.entity_id
_entity_poly.type
_entity_poly.pdbx_seq_one_letter_code
_entity_poly.pdbx_strand_id
1 'polypeptide(L)'
;MAVERCRAGSHWTACGGEVLANLERGPATLGPMRRLFAVPACAVYAENDGASLEAALYVANLLFMTGHGRLPLLLESEVLNSEGALSPPEVCQSLLVLGTPVSSRAAAALLRPQPALAYEPPVQVDESGSGLVLGGCHWAGPGLAALALLPWWPPAGASATKRSPQRLALLAIGSSPQAATEAVALLATPTIPPMTRQPFTHLLPDYVVLDVAQTRARGAGGFLAAGFWGHRWQHEPRAAWERSCHSAALAEEGGLRTRDEL
;
A
#
# COMPACT_ATOMS: atom_id res chain seq x y z
N MET A 1 23.46 6.76 22.19
CA MET A 1 22.96 6.90 20.81
C MET A 1 23.71 5.88 19.96
N ALA A 2 23.03 4.89 19.39
CA ALA A 2 23.68 3.90 18.53
C ALA A 2 23.91 4.56 17.15
N VAL A 3 25.17 4.60 16.71
CA VAL A 3 25.54 5.14 15.38
C VAL A 3 25.40 4.00 14.38
N GLU A 4 24.48 4.16 13.43
CA GLU A 4 24.25 3.20 12.36
C GLU A 4 25.47 3.16 11.43
N ARG A 5 25.92 1.94 11.10
CA ARG A 5 27.15 1.71 10.33
C ARG A 5 26.83 1.15 8.95
N CYS A 6 27.32 1.83 7.92
CA CYS A 6 27.23 1.44 6.52
C CYS A 6 28.55 0.83 6.08
N ARG A 7 28.50 -0.14 5.15
CA ARG A 7 29.71 -0.77 4.61
C ARG A 7 30.23 0.04 3.40
N ALA A 8 31.37 0.69 3.55
CA ALA A 8 32.09 1.37 2.49
C ALA A 8 33.35 0.54 2.14
N GLY A 9 33.25 -0.26 1.08
CA GLY A 9 34.30 -1.23 0.71
C GLY A 9 34.46 -2.35 1.75
N SER A 10 35.64 -2.45 2.36
CA SER A 10 35.96 -3.41 3.44
C SER A 10 35.72 -2.85 4.85
N HIS A 11 35.31 -1.58 4.99
CA HIS A 11 35.18 -0.92 6.28
C HIS A 11 33.73 -0.55 6.60
N TRP A 12 33.40 -0.55 7.89
CA TRP A 12 32.13 -0.05 8.40
C TRP A 12 32.30 1.41 8.82
N THR A 13 31.67 2.33 8.11
CA THR A 13 31.66 3.78 8.38
C THR A 13 30.33 4.21 8.96
N ALA A 14 30.26 5.31 9.71
CA ALA A 14 28.97 5.89 10.08
C ALA A 14 28.19 6.24 8.80
N CYS A 15 26.91 5.84 8.71
CA CYS A 15 26.08 6.20 7.59
C CYS A 15 25.95 7.73 7.54
N GLY A 16 26.45 8.35 6.47
CA GLY A 16 26.28 9.78 6.24
C GLY A 16 24.86 10.06 5.75
N GLY A 17 24.01 10.60 6.63
CA GLY A 17 22.76 11.27 6.27
C GLY A 17 21.54 10.77 7.04
N GLU A 18 20.90 11.68 7.79
CA GLU A 18 19.55 11.48 8.36
C GLU A 18 18.55 11.01 7.29
N VAL A 19 18.76 11.40 6.03
CA VAL A 19 17.93 11.00 4.88
C VAL A 19 17.92 9.48 4.65
N LEU A 20 19.04 8.78 4.85
CA LEU A 20 19.12 7.33 4.62
C LEU A 20 18.33 6.56 5.70
N ALA A 21 18.48 6.97 6.96
CA ALA A 21 17.76 6.38 8.10
C ALA A 21 16.24 6.59 8.02
N ASN A 22 15.79 7.66 7.34
CA ASN A 22 14.37 7.97 7.18
C ASN A 22 13.66 7.13 6.11
N LEU A 23 14.44 6.46 5.25
CA LEU A 23 13.94 5.63 4.15
C LEU A 23 14.04 4.14 4.44
N GLU A 24 15.03 3.73 5.22
CA GLU A 24 15.25 2.33 5.49
C GLU A 24 14.16 1.75 6.38
N ARG A 25 13.72 0.54 6.05
CA ARG A 25 12.73 -0.20 6.81
C ARG A 25 13.31 -0.52 8.19
N GLY A 26 12.80 0.14 9.22
CA GLY A 26 13.18 -0.08 10.61
C GLY A 26 12.29 -1.12 11.30
N PRO A 27 12.57 -1.50 12.56
CA PRO A 27 11.75 -2.46 13.31
C PRO A 27 10.27 -2.08 13.43
N ALA A 28 9.96 -0.77 13.40
CA ALA A 28 8.61 -0.23 13.47
C ALA A 28 7.88 -0.23 12.10
N THR A 29 8.63 -0.27 11.00
CA THR A 29 8.10 -0.14 9.63
C THR A 29 8.38 -1.38 8.77
N LEU A 30 9.07 -2.38 9.32
CA LEU A 30 9.16 -3.72 8.76
C LEU A 30 7.78 -4.36 8.82
N GLY A 31 7.27 -4.75 7.65
CA GLY A 31 5.98 -5.41 7.46
C GLY A 31 5.91 -6.78 8.16
N PRO A 32 4.87 -7.60 7.89
CA PRO A 32 3.87 -7.52 6.81
C PRO A 32 2.70 -6.54 7.06
N MET A 33 1.72 -6.46 6.13
CA MET A 33 0.48 -5.66 6.25
C MET A 33 -0.18 -5.67 7.63
N ARG A 34 -0.14 -6.80 8.35
CA ARG A 34 -0.65 -6.92 9.74
C ARG A 34 -0.12 -5.86 10.71
N ARG A 35 1.03 -5.26 10.41
CA ARG A 35 1.66 -4.20 11.21
C ARG A 35 0.86 -2.91 11.24
N LEU A 36 -0.04 -2.70 10.28
CA LEU A 36 -0.92 -1.54 10.22
C LEU A 36 -1.61 -1.26 11.56
N PHE A 37 -2.05 -2.31 12.24
CA PHE A 37 -2.81 -2.22 13.49
C PHE A 37 -1.99 -2.54 14.75
N ALA A 38 -0.65 -2.60 14.62
CA ALA A 38 0.25 -2.71 15.78
C ALA A 38 0.37 -1.38 16.54
N VAL A 39 -0.06 -0.29 15.91
CA VAL A 39 -0.18 1.07 16.47
C VAL A 39 -1.58 1.61 16.17
N PRO A 40 -2.03 2.68 16.84
CA PRO A 40 -3.30 3.34 16.51
C PRO A 40 -3.38 3.70 15.02
N ALA A 41 -4.40 3.17 14.35
CA ALA A 41 -4.63 3.39 12.92
C ALA A 41 -5.96 4.12 12.69
N CYS A 42 -6.06 4.81 11.56
CA CYS A 42 -7.28 5.45 11.09
C CYS A 42 -7.57 5.02 9.64
N ALA A 43 -8.85 4.93 9.27
CA ALA A 43 -9.26 4.72 7.89
C ALA A 43 -9.56 6.06 7.23
N VAL A 44 -9.12 6.22 5.98
CA VAL A 44 -9.27 7.42 5.17
C VAL A 44 -10.00 7.05 3.89
N TYR A 45 -11.05 7.81 3.57
CA TYR A 45 -11.86 7.65 2.36
C TYR A 45 -12.25 9.01 1.79
N ALA A 46 -12.67 9.05 0.52
CA ALA A 46 -13.12 10.27 -0.15
C ALA A 46 -14.60 10.58 0.12
N GLU A 47 -14.97 11.86 0.17
CA GLU A 47 -16.31 12.36 0.55
C GLU A 47 -17.46 11.74 -0.28
N ASN A 48 -17.23 11.43 -1.55
CA ASN A 48 -18.23 10.88 -2.47
C ASN A 48 -17.97 9.42 -2.85
N ASP A 49 -17.17 8.70 -2.07
CA ASP A 49 -16.84 7.30 -2.30
C ASP A 49 -17.50 6.40 -1.25
N GLY A 50 -18.79 6.13 -1.48
CA GLY A 50 -19.59 5.26 -0.61
C GLY A 50 -19.04 3.84 -0.49
N ALA A 51 -18.43 3.32 -1.55
CA ALA A 51 -17.81 1.98 -1.53
C ALA A 51 -16.60 1.95 -0.59
N SER A 52 -15.74 2.97 -0.64
CA SER A 52 -14.61 3.09 0.29
C SER A 52 -15.07 3.26 1.73
N LEU A 53 -16.13 4.05 1.99
CA LEU A 53 -16.72 4.15 3.32
C LEU A 53 -17.22 2.79 3.84
N GLU A 54 -17.90 2.00 3.01
CA GLU A 54 -18.37 0.66 3.38
C GLU A 54 -17.22 -0.28 3.73
N ALA A 55 -16.11 -0.26 2.97
CA ALA A 55 -14.90 -1.02 3.31
C ALA A 55 -14.29 -0.56 4.64
N ALA A 56 -14.18 0.75 4.88
CA ALA A 56 -13.68 1.29 6.14
C ALA A 56 -14.53 0.85 7.33
N LEU A 57 -15.87 0.96 7.21
CA LEU A 57 -16.82 0.51 8.22
C LEU A 57 -16.71 -0.99 8.47
N TYR A 58 -16.55 -1.79 7.42
CA TYR A 58 -16.37 -3.23 7.54
C TYR A 58 -15.12 -3.58 8.37
N VAL A 59 -13.97 -2.99 8.06
CA VAL A 59 -12.73 -3.20 8.81
C VAL A 59 -12.83 -2.68 10.25
N ALA A 60 -13.45 -1.51 10.44
CA ALA A 60 -13.67 -0.94 11.77
C ALA A 60 -14.54 -1.86 12.66
N ASN A 61 -15.62 -2.40 12.10
CA ASN A 61 -16.49 -3.36 12.78
C ASN A 61 -15.75 -4.66 13.10
N LEU A 62 -14.94 -5.18 12.17
CA LEU A 62 -14.11 -6.36 12.44
C LEU A 62 -13.12 -6.13 13.60
N LEU A 63 -12.41 -4.99 13.62
CA LEU A 63 -11.49 -4.63 14.71
C LEU A 63 -12.21 -4.53 16.06
N PHE A 64 -13.41 -3.95 16.07
CA PHE A 64 -14.22 -3.85 17.28
C PHE A 64 -14.68 -5.22 17.76
N MET A 65 -15.26 -6.04 16.87
CA MET A 65 -15.75 -7.39 17.19
C MET A 65 -14.66 -8.34 17.66
N THR A 66 -13.42 -8.15 17.17
CA THR A 66 -12.27 -8.97 17.56
C THR A 66 -11.55 -8.46 18.82
N GLY A 67 -12.01 -7.35 19.40
CA GLY A 67 -11.40 -6.74 20.59
C GLY A 67 -10.01 -6.13 20.34
N HIS A 68 -9.64 -5.88 19.08
CA HIS A 68 -8.32 -5.36 18.71
C HIS A 68 -8.25 -3.84 18.60
N GLY A 69 -9.35 -3.14 18.85
CA GLY A 69 -9.36 -1.69 19.03
C GLY A 69 -10.50 -1.00 18.30
N ARG A 70 -10.26 0.27 17.96
CA ARG A 70 -11.17 1.10 17.17
C ARG A 70 -10.40 1.64 15.97
N LEU A 71 -11.10 1.84 14.87
CA LEU A 71 -10.56 2.45 13.66
C LEU A 71 -11.37 3.71 13.38
N PRO A 72 -10.91 4.90 13.78
CA PRO A 72 -11.56 6.15 13.40
C PRO A 72 -11.62 6.26 11.88
N LEU A 73 -12.76 6.71 11.36
CA LEU A 73 -12.98 6.93 9.94
C LEU A 73 -12.89 8.44 9.71
N LEU A 74 -12.01 8.85 8.81
CA LEU A 74 -11.73 10.23 8.48
C LEU A 74 -11.96 10.46 6.99
N LEU A 75 -12.51 11.60 6.66
CA LEU A 75 -12.54 12.11 5.30
C LEU A 75 -11.14 12.52 4.87
N GLU A 76 -10.85 12.45 3.58
CA GLU A 76 -9.56 12.91 3.06
C GLU A 76 -9.30 14.40 3.35
N SER A 77 -10.34 15.24 3.40
CA SER A 77 -10.21 16.65 3.82
C SER A 77 -9.78 16.84 5.27
N GLU A 78 -9.97 15.85 6.14
CA GLU A 78 -9.54 15.88 7.54
C GLU A 78 -8.08 15.43 7.72
N VAL A 79 -7.49 14.78 6.72
CA VAL A 79 -6.12 14.25 6.78
C VAL A 79 -5.17 14.91 5.78
N LEU A 80 -5.65 15.79 4.91
CA LEU A 80 -4.81 16.53 3.98
C LEU A 80 -4.63 17.97 4.45
N ASN A 81 -3.39 18.45 4.42
CA ASN A 81 -3.11 19.87 4.64
C ASN A 81 -3.44 20.71 3.38
N SER A 82 -3.28 22.02 3.48
CA SER A 82 -3.51 22.96 2.38
C SER A 82 -2.63 22.71 1.14
N GLU A 83 -1.52 21.98 1.29
CA GLU A 83 -0.59 21.61 0.22
C GLU A 83 -0.91 20.23 -0.38
N GLY A 84 -1.98 19.57 0.10
CA GLY A 84 -2.37 18.22 -0.31
C GLY A 84 -1.40 17.13 0.14
N ALA A 85 -0.66 17.35 1.23
CA ALA A 85 0.17 16.35 1.89
C ALA A 85 -0.58 15.73 3.08
N LEU A 86 -0.26 14.46 3.39
CA LEU A 86 -0.87 13.75 4.51
C LEU A 86 -0.43 14.36 5.84
N SER A 87 -1.40 14.83 6.59
CA SER A 87 -1.28 15.43 7.92
C SER A 87 -2.47 14.98 8.80
N PRO A 88 -2.64 13.67 9.04
CA PRO A 88 -3.72 13.17 9.86
C PRO A 88 -3.57 13.60 11.33
N PRO A 89 -4.64 13.53 12.14
CA PRO A 89 -4.57 13.76 13.58
C PRO A 89 -3.49 12.91 14.28
N GLU A 90 -2.87 13.41 15.36
CA GLU A 90 -1.76 12.72 16.03
C GLU A 90 -2.09 11.31 16.52
N VAL A 91 -3.38 11.06 16.83
CA VAL A 91 -3.89 9.74 17.21
C VAL A 91 -3.76 8.71 16.08
N CYS A 92 -3.65 9.13 14.82
CA CYS A 92 -3.48 8.27 13.65
C CYS A 92 -2.00 8.04 13.36
N GLN A 93 -1.43 6.98 13.93
CA GLN A 93 -0.03 6.59 13.69
C GLN A 93 0.14 5.74 12.43
N SER A 94 -0.93 5.06 12.00
CA SER A 94 -0.99 4.34 10.73
C SER A 94 -2.29 4.65 9.99
N LEU A 95 -2.30 4.44 8.68
CA LEU A 95 -3.45 4.80 7.84
C LEU A 95 -3.91 3.61 7.00
N LEU A 96 -5.22 3.35 6.95
CA LEU A 96 -5.84 2.56 5.89
C LEU A 96 -6.42 3.54 4.89
N VAL A 97 -5.81 3.69 3.72
CA VAL A 97 -6.28 4.62 2.67
C VAL A 97 -7.00 3.83 1.60
N LEU A 98 -8.25 4.21 1.34
CA LEU A 98 -9.14 3.54 0.41
C LEU A 98 -9.46 4.46 -0.77
N GLY A 99 -9.35 3.93 -1.98
CA GLY A 99 -9.68 4.65 -3.23
C GLY A 99 -8.51 4.68 -4.21
N THR A 100 -8.75 5.16 -5.42
CA THR A 100 -7.74 5.29 -6.48
C THR A 100 -7.12 6.69 -6.45
N PRO A 101 -5.95 6.93 -7.09
CA PRO A 101 -5.41 8.29 -7.24
C PRO A 101 -6.37 9.26 -7.94
N VAL A 102 -7.30 8.74 -8.74
CA VAL A 102 -8.32 9.54 -9.45
C VAL A 102 -9.48 9.87 -8.52
N SER A 103 -9.90 8.94 -7.66
CA SER A 103 -11.06 9.13 -6.77
C SER A 103 -10.71 9.69 -5.39
N SER A 104 -9.46 9.56 -4.94
CA SER A 104 -8.98 10.02 -3.63
C SER A 104 -7.66 10.77 -3.71
N ARG A 105 -7.67 12.00 -3.21
CA ARG A 105 -6.47 12.82 -3.05
C ARG A 105 -5.52 12.25 -2.00
N ALA A 106 -6.03 11.55 -0.99
CA ALA A 106 -5.19 10.87 0.00
C ALA A 106 -4.41 9.69 -0.63
N ALA A 107 -5.07 8.89 -1.48
CA ALA A 107 -4.39 7.85 -2.26
C ALA A 107 -3.35 8.44 -3.22
N ALA A 108 -3.70 9.52 -3.91
CA ALA A 108 -2.76 10.26 -4.77
C ALA A 108 -1.55 10.82 -4.00
N ALA A 109 -1.75 11.28 -2.76
CA ALA A 109 -0.67 11.78 -1.91
C ALA A 109 0.31 10.67 -1.49
N LEU A 110 -0.18 9.45 -1.21
CA LEU A 110 0.67 8.28 -0.93
C LEU A 110 1.49 7.83 -2.13
N LEU A 111 0.91 7.95 -3.33
CA LEU A 111 1.54 7.54 -4.58
C LEU A 111 2.35 8.66 -5.25
N ARG A 112 2.51 9.80 -4.58
CA ARG A 112 3.35 10.89 -5.06
C ARG A 112 4.83 10.57 -4.82
N PRO A 113 5.71 10.66 -5.85
CA PRO A 113 7.15 10.58 -5.64
C PRO A 113 7.64 11.64 -4.65
N GLN A 114 8.65 11.30 -3.85
CA GLN A 114 9.26 12.18 -2.86
C GLN A 114 10.76 12.37 -3.19
N PRO A 115 11.11 13.27 -4.14
CA PRO A 115 12.50 13.43 -4.59
C PRO A 115 13.47 13.84 -3.47
N ALA A 116 12.98 14.64 -2.50
CA ALA A 116 13.77 15.04 -1.33
C ALA A 116 14.22 13.85 -0.47
N LEU A 117 13.49 12.73 -0.56
CA LEU A 117 13.80 11.48 0.10
C LEU A 117 14.27 10.41 -0.90
N ALA A 118 14.48 10.73 -2.18
CA ALA A 118 14.79 9.72 -3.22
C ALA A 118 13.85 8.48 -3.17
N TYR A 119 12.57 8.70 -2.84
CA TYR A 119 11.56 7.66 -2.74
C TYR A 119 10.60 7.72 -3.91
N GLU A 120 10.44 6.58 -4.57
CA GLU A 120 9.47 6.36 -5.62
C GLU A 120 8.54 5.21 -5.17
N PRO A 121 7.22 5.43 -5.09
CA PRO A 121 6.28 4.37 -4.75
C PRO A 121 6.41 3.19 -5.70
N PRO A 122 6.55 1.95 -5.19
CA PRO A 122 6.75 0.75 -6.02
C PRO A 122 5.48 0.32 -6.76
N VAL A 123 4.33 0.87 -6.36
CA VAL A 123 3.04 0.66 -6.99
C VAL A 123 2.69 1.94 -7.75
N GLN A 124 2.31 1.79 -9.00
CA GLN A 124 1.82 2.86 -9.84
C GLN A 124 0.47 2.45 -10.42
N VAL A 125 -0.34 3.45 -10.75
CA VAL A 125 -1.60 3.26 -11.47
C VAL A 125 -1.39 3.79 -12.87
N ASP A 126 -1.92 3.10 -13.87
CA ASP A 126 -1.83 3.56 -15.25
C ASP A 126 -2.59 4.89 -15.45
N GLU A 127 -2.39 5.53 -16.61
CA GLU A 127 -3.04 6.81 -16.92
C GLU A 127 -4.57 6.72 -16.91
N SER A 128 -5.11 5.54 -17.20
CA SER A 128 -6.55 5.29 -17.21
C SER A 128 -7.16 5.16 -15.80
N GLY A 129 -6.32 5.00 -14.77
CA GLY A 129 -6.77 4.71 -13.41
C GLY A 129 -7.26 3.28 -13.21
N SER A 130 -7.17 2.41 -14.22
CA SER A 130 -7.79 1.08 -14.26
C SER A 130 -6.78 -0.08 -14.27
N GLY A 131 -5.51 0.21 -14.58
CA GLY A 131 -4.39 -0.70 -14.56
C GLY A 131 -3.46 -0.43 -13.37
N LEU A 132 -2.73 -1.47 -12.96
CA LEU A 132 -1.71 -1.39 -11.92
C LEU A 132 -0.36 -1.81 -12.49
N VAL A 133 0.65 -1.01 -12.16
CA VAL A 133 2.05 -1.28 -12.49
C VAL A 133 2.82 -1.50 -11.20
N LEU A 134 3.61 -2.57 -11.14
CA LEU A 134 4.50 -2.87 -10.02
C LEU A 134 5.76 -3.54 -10.58
N GLY A 135 6.91 -2.91 -10.36
CA GLY A 135 8.15 -3.35 -10.98
C GLY A 135 8.06 -3.32 -12.51
N GLY A 136 8.35 -4.45 -13.16
CA GLY A 136 8.24 -4.59 -14.61
C GLY A 136 6.86 -5.04 -15.10
N CYS A 137 5.91 -5.27 -14.18
CA CYS A 137 4.64 -5.91 -14.48
C CYS A 137 3.50 -4.91 -14.57
N HIS A 138 2.66 -5.12 -15.57
CA HIS A 138 1.39 -4.42 -15.74
C HIS A 138 0.24 -5.43 -15.68
N TRP A 139 -0.78 -5.11 -14.88
CA TRP A 139 -2.06 -5.81 -14.86
C TRP A 139 -3.18 -4.82 -15.16
N ALA A 140 -4.16 -5.26 -15.93
CA ALA A 140 -5.38 -4.51 -16.22
C ALA A 140 -6.56 -5.48 -16.27
N GLY A 141 -7.74 -5.01 -15.90
CA GLY A 141 -8.97 -5.80 -15.94
C GLY A 141 -10.06 -5.24 -15.03
N PRO A 142 -11.33 -5.60 -15.24
CA PRO A 142 -12.46 -5.00 -14.54
C PRO A 142 -12.54 -5.34 -13.05
N GLY A 143 -11.91 -6.44 -12.62
CA GLY A 143 -11.86 -6.89 -11.22
C GLY A 143 -10.48 -6.76 -10.59
N LEU A 144 -9.59 -5.93 -11.15
CA LEU A 144 -8.24 -5.78 -10.63
C LEU A 144 -8.26 -4.97 -9.33
N ALA A 145 -7.57 -5.46 -8.31
CA ALA A 145 -7.37 -4.72 -7.07
C ALA A 145 -5.98 -5.00 -6.48
N ALA A 146 -5.50 -4.09 -5.66
CA ALA A 146 -4.30 -4.29 -4.87
C ALA A 146 -4.43 -3.69 -3.47
N LEU A 147 -3.80 -4.37 -2.52
CA LEU A 147 -3.47 -3.83 -1.21
C LEU A 147 -1.95 -3.68 -1.15
N ALA A 148 -1.46 -2.54 -0.71
CA ALA A 148 -0.03 -2.25 -0.62
C ALA A 148 0.30 -1.47 0.64
N LEU A 149 1.15 -2.01 1.50
CA LEU A 149 1.68 -1.34 2.67
C LEU A 149 2.81 -0.40 2.23
N LEU A 150 2.60 0.89 2.33
CA LEU A 150 3.54 1.93 1.92
C LEU A 150 4.01 2.74 3.13
N PRO A 151 5.20 3.35 3.06
CA PRO A 151 5.61 4.34 4.03
C PRO A 151 4.87 5.67 3.79
N TRP A 152 4.68 6.44 4.85
CA TRP A 152 4.36 7.87 4.74
C TRP A 152 5.14 8.64 5.80
N TRP A 153 5.34 9.93 5.54
CA TRP A 153 6.09 10.83 6.41
C TRP A 153 5.19 12.01 6.80
N PRO A 154 5.02 12.25 8.12
CA PRO A 154 4.26 13.40 8.57
C PRO A 154 5.02 14.70 8.22
N PRO A 155 4.33 15.84 8.07
CA PRO A 155 4.96 17.11 7.74
C PRO A 155 5.99 17.54 8.80
N ALA A 156 7.00 18.30 8.39
CA ALA A 156 8.00 18.83 9.30
C ALA A 156 7.33 19.65 10.42
N GLY A 157 7.60 19.28 11.68
CA GLY A 157 7.01 19.95 12.86
C GLY A 157 5.78 19.26 13.45
N ALA A 158 5.15 18.30 12.75
CA ALA A 158 4.27 17.34 13.40
C ALA A 158 5.12 16.50 14.38
N SER A 159 4.59 16.18 15.57
CA SER A 159 5.30 15.47 16.63
C SER A 159 5.82 14.10 16.15
N ALA A 160 6.97 14.12 15.50
CA ALA A 160 7.75 12.94 15.19
C ALA A 160 8.26 12.49 16.55
N THR A 161 7.55 11.53 17.17
CA THR A 161 8.11 10.79 18.28
C THR A 161 9.53 10.41 17.88
N LYS A 162 10.54 10.79 18.68
CA LYS A 162 11.99 10.73 18.39
C LYS A 162 12.53 9.39 17.86
N ARG A 163 11.69 8.37 17.68
CA ARG A 163 12.03 6.99 17.34
C ARG A 163 11.71 6.56 15.91
N SER A 164 10.84 7.25 15.16
CA SER A 164 10.67 6.98 13.72
C SER A 164 9.96 8.14 13.01
N PRO A 165 10.60 8.82 12.05
CA PRO A 165 9.95 9.80 11.20
C PRO A 165 9.09 9.15 10.11
N GLN A 166 9.20 7.83 9.92
CA GLN A 166 8.41 7.06 8.96
C GLN A 166 7.26 6.33 9.67
N ARG A 167 6.08 6.36 9.06
CA ARG A 167 4.86 5.66 9.47
C ARG A 167 4.34 4.77 8.35
N LEU A 168 3.34 3.93 8.65
CA LEU A 168 2.78 2.97 7.70
C LEU A 168 1.40 3.40 7.20
N ALA A 169 1.15 3.19 5.92
CA ALA A 169 -0.16 3.32 5.31
C ALA A 169 -0.45 2.07 4.47
N LEU A 170 -1.58 1.41 4.71
CA LEU A 170 -2.10 0.39 3.81
C LEU A 170 -2.99 1.07 2.78
N LEU A 171 -2.55 1.09 1.54
CA LEU A 171 -3.31 1.56 0.40
C LEU A 171 -4.12 0.41 -0.19
N ALA A 172 -5.43 0.60 -0.35
CA ALA A 172 -6.29 -0.29 -1.12
C ALA A 172 -6.81 0.42 -2.37
N ILE A 173 -6.41 -0.08 -3.53
CA ILE A 173 -6.69 0.47 -4.86
C ILE A 173 -7.27 -0.63 -5.74
N GLY A 174 -7.93 -0.24 -6.83
CA GLY A 174 -8.38 -1.18 -7.84
C GLY A 174 -8.87 -0.47 -9.09
N SER A 175 -9.25 -1.24 -10.10
CA SER A 175 -9.81 -0.75 -11.36
C SER A 175 -11.13 0.01 -11.17
N SER A 176 -11.78 -0.19 -10.03
CA SER A 176 -12.92 0.57 -9.55
C SER A 176 -12.92 0.66 -8.02
N PRO A 177 -13.63 1.63 -7.42
CA PRO A 177 -13.82 1.67 -5.97
C PRO A 177 -14.41 0.36 -5.41
N GLN A 178 -15.34 -0.27 -6.14
CA GLN A 178 -15.93 -1.55 -5.77
C GLN A 178 -14.90 -2.68 -5.73
N ALA A 179 -13.99 -2.74 -6.71
CA ALA A 179 -12.94 -3.76 -6.72
C ALA A 179 -12.00 -3.60 -5.50
N ALA A 180 -11.62 -2.37 -5.15
CA ALA A 180 -10.82 -2.09 -3.97
C ALA A 180 -11.55 -2.49 -2.67
N THR A 181 -12.81 -2.12 -2.54
CA THR A 181 -13.66 -2.48 -1.39
C THR A 181 -13.84 -3.98 -1.23
N GLU A 182 -14.13 -4.69 -2.33
CA GLU A 182 -14.26 -6.14 -2.32
C GLU A 182 -12.94 -6.83 -1.97
N ALA A 183 -11.81 -6.33 -2.46
CA ALA A 183 -10.49 -6.84 -2.09
C ALA A 183 -10.18 -6.65 -0.60
N VAL A 184 -10.50 -5.48 -0.04
CA VAL A 184 -10.39 -5.22 1.40
C VAL A 184 -11.25 -6.21 2.17
N ALA A 185 -12.52 -6.39 1.79
CA ALA A 185 -13.40 -7.35 2.46
C ALA A 185 -12.84 -8.78 2.41
N LEU A 186 -12.43 -9.26 1.22
CA LEU A 186 -11.87 -10.61 1.03
C LEU A 186 -10.62 -10.85 1.89
N LEU A 187 -9.72 -9.87 1.98
CA LEU A 187 -8.44 -10.01 2.68
C LEU A 187 -8.51 -9.69 4.18
N ALA A 188 -9.48 -8.87 4.60
CA ALA A 188 -9.75 -8.57 6.00
C ALA A 188 -10.54 -9.68 6.69
N THR A 189 -11.35 -10.44 5.95
CA THR A 189 -12.20 -11.51 6.49
C THR A 189 -11.36 -12.67 7.05
N PRO A 190 -11.58 -13.12 8.30
CA PRO A 190 -10.91 -14.29 8.86
C PRO A 190 -11.29 -15.58 8.11
N THR A 191 -10.32 -16.49 7.89
CA THR A 191 -10.52 -17.69 7.05
C THR A 191 -11.42 -18.73 7.71
N ILE A 192 -11.52 -18.75 9.04
CA ILE A 192 -12.31 -19.75 9.79
C ILE A 192 -13.14 -19.05 10.88
N PRO A 193 -14.40 -18.67 10.61
CA PRO A 193 -15.35 -18.35 11.67
C PRO A 193 -15.55 -19.57 12.59
N PRO A 194 -15.62 -19.45 13.93
CA PRO A 194 -15.75 -18.24 14.76
C PRO A 194 -14.42 -17.66 15.28
N MET A 195 -13.27 -18.12 14.77
CA MET A 195 -11.96 -17.59 15.16
C MET A 195 -11.75 -16.22 14.50
N THR A 196 -12.41 -15.21 15.04
CA THR A 196 -12.21 -13.84 14.61
C THR A 196 -10.81 -13.40 15.04
N ARG A 197 -10.01 -12.96 14.07
CA ARG A 197 -8.68 -12.38 14.30
C ARG A 197 -8.70 -10.95 13.77
N GLN A 198 -7.75 -10.14 14.22
CA GLN A 198 -7.52 -8.81 13.64
C GLN A 198 -7.48 -8.88 12.10
N PRO A 199 -8.06 -7.91 11.38
CA PRO A 199 -8.00 -7.88 9.92
C PRO A 199 -6.56 -7.95 9.41
N PHE A 200 -6.37 -8.59 8.25
CA PHE A 200 -5.05 -8.77 7.62
C PHE A 200 -4.03 -9.57 8.48
N THR A 201 -4.48 -10.32 9.49
CA THR A 201 -3.59 -11.16 10.32
C THR A 201 -3.13 -12.43 9.63
N HIS A 202 -3.81 -12.86 8.57
CA HIS A 202 -3.25 -13.87 7.68
C HIS A 202 -1.93 -13.34 7.12
N LEU A 203 -1.00 -14.23 6.75
CA LEU A 203 0.35 -13.88 6.30
C LEU A 203 0.37 -13.15 4.94
N LEU A 204 -0.41 -12.07 4.81
CA LEU A 204 -0.39 -11.17 3.69
C LEU A 204 0.96 -10.47 3.71
N PRO A 205 1.70 -10.50 2.59
CA PRO A 205 3.01 -9.87 2.52
C PRO A 205 2.85 -8.34 2.46
N ASP A 206 3.85 -7.58 2.01
CA ASP A 206 3.72 -6.11 1.98
C ASP A 206 2.74 -5.61 0.91
N TYR A 207 2.59 -6.36 -0.18
CA TYR A 207 1.59 -6.07 -1.20
C TYR A 207 0.95 -7.34 -1.75
N VAL A 208 -0.29 -7.22 -2.21
CA VAL A 208 -1.00 -8.24 -2.98
C VAL A 208 -1.73 -7.55 -4.12
N VAL A 209 -1.56 -8.05 -5.34
CA VAL A 209 -2.37 -7.72 -6.51
C VAL A 209 -3.23 -8.93 -6.80
N LEU A 210 -4.52 -8.73 -7.07
CA LEU A 210 -5.48 -9.82 -7.24
C LEU A 210 -6.55 -9.48 -8.25
N ASP A 211 -7.14 -10.54 -8.82
CA ASP A 211 -8.43 -10.47 -9.49
C ASP A 211 -9.51 -10.83 -8.47
N VAL A 212 -10.44 -9.91 -8.21
CA VAL A 212 -11.47 -10.05 -7.17
C VAL A 212 -12.38 -11.24 -7.44
N ALA A 213 -12.80 -11.45 -8.68
CA ALA A 213 -13.70 -12.55 -9.04
C ALA A 213 -13.02 -13.91 -8.89
N GLN A 214 -11.77 -14.04 -9.36
CA GLN A 214 -10.97 -15.25 -9.20
C GLN A 214 -10.64 -15.49 -7.72
N THR A 215 -10.36 -14.43 -6.95
CA THR A 215 -10.03 -14.55 -5.52
C THR A 215 -11.24 -14.98 -4.72
N ARG A 216 -12.43 -14.46 -5.02
CA ARG A 216 -13.68 -14.94 -4.43
C ARG A 216 -13.92 -16.42 -4.73
N ALA A 217 -13.66 -16.86 -5.95
CA ALA A 217 -13.91 -18.23 -6.37
C ALA A 217 -12.86 -19.24 -5.87
N ARG A 218 -11.59 -18.82 -5.74
CA ARG A 218 -10.44 -19.72 -5.55
C ARG A 218 -9.53 -19.35 -4.38
N GLY A 219 -9.90 -18.36 -3.56
CA GLY A 219 -9.04 -17.81 -2.53
C GLY A 219 -7.74 -17.26 -3.12
N ALA A 220 -6.60 -17.59 -2.51
CA ALA A 220 -5.27 -17.16 -2.97
C ALA A 220 -4.94 -17.56 -4.42
N GLY A 221 -5.67 -18.52 -5.02
CA GLY A 221 -5.52 -18.85 -6.44
C GLY A 221 -5.92 -17.73 -7.42
N GLY A 222 -6.59 -16.68 -6.93
CA GLY A 222 -6.90 -15.46 -7.68
C GLY A 222 -5.86 -14.34 -7.55
N PHE A 223 -4.78 -14.56 -6.79
CA PHE A 223 -3.71 -13.58 -6.70
C PHE A 223 -2.93 -13.52 -8.02
N LEU A 224 -2.57 -12.30 -8.40
CA LEU A 224 -1.78 -11.97 -9.58
C LEU A 224 -0.35 -11.60 -9.19
N ALA A 225 -0.15 -10.98 -8.04
CA ALA A 225 1.17 -10.80 -7.45
C ALA A 225 1.08 -10.71 -5.93
N ALA A 226 2.16 -11.07 -5.25
CA ALA A 226 2.29 -10.94 -3.81
C ALA A 226 3.76 -10.89 -3.43
N GLY A 227 4.17 -10.00 -2.53
CA GLY A 227 5.59 -9.90 -2.17
C GLY A 227 5.91 -8.93 -1.06
N PHE A 228 7.18 -8.91 -0.70
CA PHE A 228 7.73 -7.99 0.29
C PHE A 228 8.58 -6.93 -0.39
N TRP A 229 8.55 -5.71 0.16
CA TRP A 229 9.41 -4.64 -0.32
C TRP A 229 10.84 -4.83 0.12
N GLY A 230 11.77 -4.33 -0.69
CA GLY A 230 13.16 -4.18 -0.31
C GLY A 230 13.36 -3.22 0.87
N HIS A 231 14.59 -3.14 1.36
CA HIS A 231 14.96 -2.34 2.53
C HIS A 231 14.68 -0.82 2.39
N ARG A 232 14.48 -0.30 1.18
CA ARG A 232 14.13 1.11 0.89
C ARG A 232 12.74 1.25 0.28
N TRP A 233 11.83 0.32 0.57
CA TRP A 233 10.46 0.34 0.04
C TRP A 233 10.34 0.20 -1.48
N GLN A 234 11.41 -0.26 -2.14
CA GLN A 234 11.39 -0.58 -3.57
C GLN A 234 10.83 -1.98 -3.82
N HIS A 235 10.39 -2.21 -5.05
CA HIS A 235 10.09 -3.56 -5.51
C HIS A 235 11.34 -4.47 -5.44
N GLU A 236 11.21 -5.67 -4.88
CA GLU A 236 12.28 -6.67 -4.79
C GLU A 236 11.81 -7.98 -5.45
N PRO A 237 12.22 -8.24 -6.71
CA PRO A 237 11.77 -9.42 -7.46
C PRO A 237 12.08 -10.75 -6.77
N ARG A 238 13.15 -10.82 -5.95
CA ARG A 238 13.50 -12.05 -5.23
C ARG A 238 12.59 -12.33 -4.02
N ALA A 239 11.86 -11.33 -3.57
CA ALA A 239 10.89 -11.41 -2.49
C ALA A 239 9.44 -11.30 -3.00
N ALA A 240 9.26 -11.46 -4.32
CA ALA A 240 8.00 -11.34 -5.02
C ALA A 240 7.60 -12.66 -5.69
N TRP A 241 6.31 -12.91 -5.75
CA TRP A 241 5.69 -13.87 -6.65
C TRP A 241 4.76 -13.11 -7.59
N GLU A 242 4.85 -13.37 -8.89
CA GLU A 242 4.13 -12.65 -9.93
C GLU A 242 3.57 -13.66 -10.95
N ARG A 243 2.34 -13.43 -11.39
CA ARG A 243 1.61 -14.22 -12.38
C ARG A 243 0.95 -13.29 -13.39
N SER A 244 0.88 -13.72 -14.65
CA SER A 244 0.23 -12.97 -15.74
C SER A 244 0.82 -11.56 -15.92
N CYS A 245 2.10 -11.40 -15.58
CA CYS A 245 2.86 -10.17 -15.77
C CYS A 245 3.01 -9.89 -17.27
N HIS A 246 2.38 -8.82 -17.76
CA HIS A 246 2.69 -8.29 -19.08
C HIS A 246 3.80 -7.27 -18.88
N SER A 247 4.98 -7.53 -19.44
CA SER A 247 6.10 -6.60 -19.31
C SER A 247 5.76 -5.29 -20.04
N ALA A 248 5.76 -4.17 -19.33
CA ALA A 248 5.50 -2.85 -19.93
C ALA A 248 6.46 -2.53 -21.09
N ALA A 249 7.67 -3.08 -21.07
CA ALA A 249 8.70 -2.92 -22.09
C ALA A 249 8.31 -3.44 -23.50
N LEU A 250 7.28 -4.27 -23.64
CA LEU A 250 6.84 -4.78 -24.95
C LEU A 250 5.77 -3.90 -25.62
N ALA A 251 5.25 -2.88 -24.95
CA ALA A 251 4.22 -2.00 -25.51
C ALA A 251 4.81 -0.83 -26.32
N GLU A 252 6.04 -0.37 -26.02
CA GLU A 252 6.66 0.75 -26.75
C GLU A 252 7.37 0.33 -28.05
N GLU A 253 7.75 -0.94 -28.23
CA GLU A 253 8.34 -1.44 -29.48
C GLU A 253 7.32 -2.06 -30.46
N GLY A 254 6.04 -2.10 -30.11
CA GLY A 254 4.98 -2.78 -30.86
C GLY A 254 4.41 -2.02 -32.06
N GLY A 255 5.00 -0.88 -32.45
CA GLY A 255 4.68 -0.22 -33.71
C GLY A 255 5.49 -0.81 -34.86
N LEU A 256 5.12 -1.99 -35.40
CA LEU A 256 5.17 -2.29 -36.84
C LEU A 256 4.73 -3.74 -37.19
N ARG A 257 3.90 -3.80 -38.24
CA ARG A 257 3.63 -4.90 -39.19
C ARG A 257 2.57 -5.94 -38.79
N THR A 258 1.35 -5.61 -39.23
CA THR A 258 0.41 -6.54 -39.84
C THR A 258 1.14 -7.64 -40.63
N ARG A 259 0.82 -8.90 -40.31
CA ARG A 259 1.16 -10.08 -41.08
C ARG A 259 -0.15 -10.72 -41.56
N ASP A 260 -0.77 -10.05 -42.52
CA ASP A 260 -1.69 -10.68 -43.47
C ASP A 260 -0.98 -10.60 -44.82
N GLU A 261 -0.26 -11.67 -45.16
CA GLU A 261 0.09 -12.10 -46.53
C GLU A 261 0.99 -13.35 -46.43
N LEU A 262 0.36 -14.53 -46.38
CA LEU A 262 0.67 -15.77 -47.12
C LEU A 262 -0.15 -16.94 -46.54
#